data_AF-A0A1G2YKM2-F1
#
_entry.id   AF-A0A1G2YKM2-F1
#
_cell.length_a   1.000
_cell.length_b   1.000
_cell.length_c   1.000
_cell.angle_alpha   90.00
_cell.angle_beta   90.00
_cell.angle_gamma   90.00
#
_symmetry.space_group_name_H-M   'P 1'
#
loop_
_entity.id
_entity.type
_entity.pdbx_description
1 polymer ?
#
loop_
_entity_poly.entity_id
_entity_poly.type
_entity_poly.pdbx_seq_one_letter_code
_entity_poly.pdbx_strand_id
1 'polypeptide(L)'
;MLDAAMEIRQYVQSSARQDLDYDRKLVHSLVRLLEIIGEAASQTSKQLRDNAPSIPWSVLTGMRNRLIHAYFSINLDVVWSTSTEDIPPLIEELSELLDK
;
A
#
# COMPACT_ATOMS: atom_id res chain seq x y z
N MET A 1 -6.63 6.07 3.86
CA MET A 1 -5.26 5.60 3.53
C MET A 1 -4.69 4.79 4.69
N LEU A 2 -4.60 5.37 5.88
CA LEU A 2 -4.09 4.67 7.08
C LEU A 2 -4.84 3.36 7.36
N ASP A 3 -6.18 3.34 7.30
CA ASP A 3 -6.96 2.12 7.52
C ASP A 3 -6.55 0.96 6.59
N ALA A 4 -6.40 1.25 5.29
CA ALA A 4 -5.97 0.25 4.31
C ALA A 4 -4.54 -0.24 4.58
N ALA A 5 -3.65 0.65 5.01
CA ALA A 5 -2.29 0.28 5.39
C ALA A 5 -2.28 -0.63 6.64
N MET A 6 -3.09 -0.32 7.66
CA MET A 6 -3.25 -1.15 8.85
C MET A 6 -3.83 -2.52 8.53
N GLU A 7 -4.80 -2.60 7.61
CA GLU A 7 -5.40 -3.86 7.16
C GLU A 7 -4.37 -4.73 6.42
N ILE A 8 -3.55 -4.14 5.54
CA ILE A 8 -2.42 -4.85 4.91
C ILE A 8 -1.49 -5.42 5.98
N ARG A 9 -1.08 -4.61 6.96
CA ARG A 9 -0.20 -5.04 8.06
C ARG A 9 -0.80 -6.25 8.80
N GLN A 10 -2.10 -6.23 9.09
CA GLN A 10 -2.77 -7.35 9.75
C GLN A 10 -2.71 -8.62 8.91
N TYR A 11 -2.97 -8.53 7.60
CA TYR A 11 -2.97 -9.70 6.71
C TYR A 11 -1.58 -10.30 6.56
N VAL A 12 -0.53 -9.48 6.43
CA VAL A 12 0.84 -10.01 6.28
C VAL A 12 1.43 -10.51 7.58
N GLN A 13 0.99 -10.03 8.75
CA GLN A 13 1.45 -10.54 10.05
C GLN A 13 1.03 -11.99 10.32
N SER A 14 -0.11 -12.42 9.78
CA SER A 14 -0.62 -13.79 9.93
C SER A 14 -0.35 -14.69 8.72
N SER A 15 0.47 -14.23 7.76
CA SER A 15 0.74 -14.93 6.50
C SER A 15 2.24 -14.97 6.21
N ALA A 16 2.64 -15.75 5.22
CA ALA A 16 3.97 -15.80 4.64
C ALA A 16 3.89 -15.55 3.14
N ARG A 17 5.03 -15.19 2.52
CA ARG A 17 5.11 -14.95 1.07
C ARG A 17 4.50 -16.10 0.26
N GLN A 18 4.81 -17.33 0.63
CA GLN A 18 4.37 -18.53 -0.08
C GLN A 18 2.84 -18.68 -0.11
N ASP A 19 2.13 -18.11 0.87
CA ASP A 19 0.66 -18.12 0.88
C ASP A 19 0.07 -17.45 -0.36
N LEU A 20 0.74 -16.45 -0.93
CA LEU A 20 0.26 -15.77 -2.14
C LEU A 20 0.26 -16.69 -3.38
N ASP A 21 1.02 -17.80 -3.36
CA ASP A 21 1.09 -18.74 -4.49
C ASP A 21 -0.17 -19.62 -4.59
N TYR A 22 -0.93 -19.78 -3.50
CA TYR A 22 -2.12 -20.62 -3.45
C TYR A 22 -3.37 -19.94 -2.89
N ASP A 23 -3.23 -18.84 -2.14
CA ASP A 23 -4.35 -18.04 -1.64
C ASP A 23 -4.61 -16.83 -2.53
N ARG A 24 -5.45 -17.05 -3.54
CA ARG A 24 -5.92 -15.98 -4.43
C ARG A 24 -6.71 -14.90 -3.70
N LYS A 25 -7.39 -15.22 -2.59
CA LYS A 25 -8.15 -14.21 -1.83
C LYS A 25 -7.19 -13.25 -1.17
N LEU A 26 -6.13 -13.75 -0.53
CA LEU A 26 -5.08 -12.92 0.06
C LEU A 26 -4.43 -12.01 -0.98
N VAL A 27 -4.06 -12.54 -2.14
CA VAL A 27 -3.51 -11.74 -3.26
C VAL A 27 -4.46 -10.62 -3.66
N HIS A 28 -5.75 -10.94 -3.87
CA HIS A 28 -6.74 -9.96 -4.29
C HIS A 28 -6.97 -8.88 -3.21
N SER A 29 -6.99 -9.27 -1.94
CA SER A 29 -7.11 -8.33 -0.83
C SER A 29 -5.92 -7.37 -0.77
N LEU A 30 -4.67 -7.89 -0.80
CA LEU A 30 -3.47 -7.06 -0.74
C LEU A 30 -3.38 -6.10 -1.93
N VAL A 31 -3.60 -6.59 -3.15
CA VAL A 31 -3.60 -5.74 -4.35
C VAL A 31 -4.65 -4.63 -4.23
N ARG A 32 -5.86 -4.97 -3.79
CA ARG A 32 -6.95 -3.99 -3.65
C ARG A 32 -6.61 -2.91 -2.61
N LEU A 33 -6.03 -3.30 -1.48
CA LEU A 33 -5.65 -2.35 -0.44
C LEU A 33 -4.52 -1.42 -0.90
N LEU A 34 -3.54 -1.94 -1.62
CA LEU A 34 -2.48 -1.13 -2.24
C LEU A 34 -3.06 -0.13 -3.25
N GLU A 35 -4.01 -0.54 -4.10
CA GLU A 35 -4.72 0.37 -5.00
C GLU A 35 -5.44 1.50 -4.24
N ILE A 36 -6.12 1.18 -3.13
CA ILE A 36 -6.81 2.17 -2.29
C ILE A 36 -5.82 3.19 -1.72
N ILE A 37 -4.65 2.75 -1.28
CA ILE A 37 -3.58 3.64 -0.80
C ILE A 37 -3.14 4.59 -1.92
N GLY A 38 -2.86 4.07 -3.10
CA GLY A 38 -2.41 4.90 -4.22
C GLY A 38 -3.49 5.86 -4.74
N GLU A 39 -4.76 5.45 -4.74
CA GLU A 39 -5.88 6.32 -5.08
C GLU A 39 -6.01 7.46 -4.07
N ALA A 40 -5.98 7.14 -2.77
CA ALA A 40 -6.03 8.14 -1.71
C ALA A 40 -4.84 9.12 -1.79
N ALA A 41 -3.65 8.64 -2.13
CA ALA A 41 -2.47 9.48 -2.32
C ALA A 41 -2.67 10.47 -3.48
N SER A 42 -3.30 10.02 -4.57
CA SER A 42 -3.58 10.86 -5.74
C SER A 42 -4.62 11.95 -5.46
N GLN A 43 -5.57 11.67 -4.57
CA GLN A 43 -6.62 12.62 -4.15
C GLN A 43 -6.16 13.57 -3.03
N THR A 44 -4.98 13.34 -2.45
CA THR A 44 -4.45 14.17 -1.38
C THR A 44 -4.04 15.55 -1.92
N SER A 45 -4.51 16.62 -1.25
CA SER A 45 -4.27 17.99 -1.69
C SER A 45 -2.78 18.30 -1.80
N LYS A 46 -2.39 19.18 -2.74
CA LYS A 46 -0.99 19.58 -2.89
C LYS A 46 -0.44 20.19 -1.59
N GLN A 47 -1.24 21.00 -0.90
CA GLN A 47 -0.85 21.61 0.37
C GLN A 47 -0.51 20.56 1.45
N LEU A 48 -1.31 19.51 1.58
CA LEU A 48 -1.02 18.46 2.57
C LEU A 48 0.22 17.66 2.18
N ARG A 49 0.40 17.37 0.88
CA ARG A 49 1.59 16.69 0.38
C ARG A 49 2.87 17.51 0.61
N ASP A 50 2.80 18.81 0.37
CA ASP A 50 3.92 19.75 0.59
C ASP A 50 4.29 19.85 2.08
N ASN A 51 3.31 19.69 2.99
CA ASN A 51 3.50 19.71 4.44
C ASN A 51 3.99 18.37 5.03
N ALA A 52 3.94 17.28 4.26
CA ALA A 52 4.38 15.95 4.67
C ALA A 52 5.31 15.32 3.62
N PRO A 53 6.50 15.90 3.38
CA PRO A 53 7.41 15.46 2.31
C PRO A 53 8.11 14.13 2.59
N SER A 54 8.07 13.62 3.83
CA SER A 54 8.57 12.30 4.21
C SER A 54 7.76 11.17 3.58
N ILE A 55 6.46 11.38 3.35
CA ILE A 55 5.60 10.43 2.67
C ILE A 55 5.91 10.45 1.16
N PRO A 56 6.22 9.30 0.52
CA PRO A 56 6.59 9.24 -0.89
C PRO A 56 5.38 9.29 -1.82
N TRP A 57 4.66 10.41 -1.82
CA TRP A 57 3.36 10.58 -2.52
C TRP A 57 3.37 10.18 -4.00
N SER A 58 4.44 10.50 -4.72
CA SER A 58 4.59 10.15 -6.14
C SER A 58 4.71 8.63 -6.35
N VAL A 59 5.42 7.94 -5.45
CA VAL A 59 5.56 6.48 -5.47
C VAL A 59 4.22 5.82 -5.17
N LEU A 60 3.51 6.27 -4.13
CA LEU A 60 2.18 5.75 -3.78
C LEU A 60 1.18 5.91 -4.94
N THR A 61 1.17 7.08 -5.59
CA THR A 61 0.32 7.34 -6.75
C THR A 61 0.71 6.45 -7.94
N GLY A 62 2.01 6.29 -8.19
CA GLY A 62 2.55 5.45 -9.27
C GLY A 62 2.26 3.96 -9.07
N MET A 63 2.24 3.49 -7.82
CA MET A 63 1.93 2.11 -7.47
C MET A 63 0.54 1.69 -7.96
N ARG A 64 -0.48 2.55 -7.78
CA ARG A 64 -1.83 2.31 -8.33
C ARG A 64 -1.78 2.05 -9.83
N ASN A 65 -1.11 2.94 -10.58
CA ASN A 65 -1.02 2.82 -12.04
C ASN A 65 -0.36 1.49 -12.45
N ARG A 66 0.66 1.05 -11.72
CA ARG A 66 1.32 -0.23 -11.98
C ARG A 66 0.38 -1.42 -11.71
N LEU A 67 -0.34 -1.42 -10.60
CA LEU A 67 -1.21 -2.54 -10.21
C LEU A 67 -2.44 -2.68 -11.13
N ILE A 68 -3.07 -1.58 -11.52
CA ILE A 68 -4.27 -1.61 -12.38
C ILE A 68 -3.94 -1.97 -13.84
N HIS A 69 -2.74 -1.67 -14.33
CA HIS A 69 -2.34 -1.97 -15.72
C HIS A 69 -1.62 -3.31 -15.86
N ALA A 70 -0.95 -3.79 -14.81
CA ALA A 70 -0.29 -5.10 -14.77
C ALA A 70 -1.18 -6.21 -14.20
N TYR A 71 -2.52 -6.04 -14.17
CA TYR A 71 -3.44 -6.98 -13.51
C TYR A 71 -3.38 -8.43 -14.03
N PHE A 72 -2.95 -8.64 -15.28
CA PHE A 72 -2.70 -9.98 -15.84
C PHE A 72 -1.31 -10.56 -15.48
N SER A 73 -0.42 -9.77 -14.89
CA SER A 73 0.99 -10.10 -14.67
C SER A 73 1.50 -9.49 -13.36
N ILE A 74 0.70 -9.56 -12.30
CA ILE A 74 1.08 -9.04 -10.99
C ILE A 74 2.24 -9.88 -10.45
N ASN A 75 3.35 -9.23 -10.14
CA ASN A 75 4.47 -9.86 -9.47
C ASN A 75 4.16 -9.97 -7.97
N LEU A 76 3.96 -11.20 -7.49
CA LEU A 76 3.59 -11.47 -6.10
C LEU A 76 4.73 -11.17 -5.11
N ASP A 77 5.99 -11.26 -5.54
CA ASP A 77 7.14 -10.86 -4.71
C ASP A 77 7.14 -9.35 -4.47
N VAL A 78 6.76 -8.56 -5.48
CA VAL A 78 6.60 -7.11 -5.35
C VAL A 78 5.42 -6.77 -4.44
N VAL A 79 4.27 -7.44 -4.61
CA VAL A 79 3.11 -7.22 -3.71
C VAL A 79 3.48 -7.55 -2.26
N TRP A 80 4.18 -8.66 -2.05
CA TRP A 80 4.60 -9.08 -0.72
C TRP A 80 5.59 -8.11 -0.10
N SER A 81 6.71 -7.81 -0.79
CA SER A 81 7.74 -6.89 -0.29
C SER A 81 7.16 -5.51 0.01
N THR A 82 6.34 -4.94 -0.87
CA THR A 82 5.67 -3.67 -0.58
C THR A 82 4.78 -3.76 0.66
N SER A 83 4.01 -4.84 0.80
CA SER A 83 3.14 -5.04 1.95
C SER A 83 3.89 -5.23 3.28
N THR A 84 5.09 -5.83 3.26
CA THR A 84 5.87 -6.14 4.47
C THR A 84 6.96 -5.13 4.80
N GLU A 85 7.47 -4.40 3.81
CA GLU A 85 8.64 -3.51 3.94
C GLU A 85 8.25 -2.04 3.81
N ASP A 86 7.41 -1.68 2.82
CA ASP A 86 7.07 -0.29 2.53
C ASP A 86 5.86 0.21 3.35
N ILE A 87 4.91 -0.68 3.64
CA ILE A 87 3.69 -0.32 4.38
C ILE A 87 3.92 0.00 5.86
N PRO A 88 4.78 -0.71 6.63
CA PRO A 88 4.98 -0.37 8.03
C PRO A 88 5.51 1.06 8.26
N PRO A 89 6.55 1.54 7.56
CA PRO A 89 6.97 2.94 7.66
C PRO A 89 5.88 3.93 7.24
N LEU A 90 5.08 3.60 6.22
CA LEU A 90 3.96 4.44 5.81
C LEU A 90 2.90 4.59 6.92
N ILE A 91 2.64 3.54 7.71
CA ILE A 91 1.71 3.60 8.85
C ILE A 91 2.22 4.60 9.89
N GLU A 92 3.52 4.58 10.18
CA GLU A 92 4.14 5.51 11.15
C GLU A 92 3.96 6.96 10.70
N GLU A 93 4.37 7.27 9.47
CA GLU A 93 4.25 8.61 8.88
C GLU A 93 2.79 9.13 8.83
N LEU A 94 1.84 8.26 8.47
CA LEU A 94 0.43 8.62 8.43
C LEU A 94 -0.18 8.83 9.81
N SER A 95 0.26 8.06 10.81
CA SER A 95 -0.20 8.22 12.19
C SER A 95 0.31 9.55 12.77
N GLU A 96 1.60 9.84 12.58
CA GLU A 96 2.19 11.12 12.99
C GLU A 96 1.54 12.34 12.32
N LEU A 97 1.08 12.19 11.07
CA LEU A 97 0.38 13.25 10.35
C LEU A 97 -1.03 13.53 10.92
N LEU A 98 -1.71 12.51 11.44
CA LEU A 98 -3.07 12.61 11.98
C LEU A 98 -3.11 13.02 13.45
N ASP A 99 -2.04 12.73 14.20
CA ASP A 99 -1.90 13.13 15.61
C ASP A 99 -1.48 14.60 15.78
N LYS A 100 -1.24 15.33 14.68
CA LYS A 100 -0.94 16.78 14.62
C LYS A 100 -2.20 17.61 14.37
#